data_AF-A0A8T1LPB8-F1
#
_entry.id   AF-A0A8T1LPB8-F1
#
_cell.length_a   1.000
_cell.length_b   1.000
_cell.length_c   1.000
_cell.angle_alpha   90.00
_cell.angle_beta   90.00
_cell.angle_gamma   90.00
#
_symmetry.space_group_name_H-M   'P 1'
#
loop_
_entity.id
_entity.type
_entity.pdbx_description
1 polymer ?
#
loop_
_entity_poly.entity_id
_entity_poly.type
_entity_poly.pdbx_seq_one_letter_code
_entity_poly.pdbx_strand_id
1 'polypeptide(L)'
;MTHGPCGAAYPNAVCMKDGKCTKGFPKPLSEVTKGNVAGYPVYRRRRREAGVVLINGKEYDNETINQWVVPYNQYLSQKYNCHIDVEVCTAITAVKYLYKYVYKGSDKAVITVEAIRGEGNQTQIEPNEILRFLNARYISPVEACMRLLDYSVQGKTHAITQLTIHL
;
A
#
# COMPACT_ATOMS: atom_id res chain seq x y z
N MET A 1 -6.77 -4.17 -15.00
CA MET A 1 -5.49 -4.55 -14.35
C MET A 1 -5.59 -5.98 -13.87
N THR A 2 -4.64 -6.84 -14.24
CA THR A 2 -4.63 -8.26 -13.89
C THR A 2 -3.55 -8.49 -12.85
N HIS A 3 -3.87 -9.23 -11.78
CA HIS A 3 -2.86 -9.68 -10.84
C HIS A 3 -1.83 -10.51 -11.59
N GLY A 4 -0.55 -10.24 -11.31
CA GLY A 4 0.54 -10.99 -11.89
C GLY A 4 0.38 -12.49 -11.61
N PRO A 5 0.94 -13.35 -12.47
CA PRO A 5 0.86 -14.78 -12.27
C PRO A 5 1.50 -15.18 -10.94
N CYS A 6 0.78 -15.97 -10.13
CA CYS A 6 1.21 -16.47 -8.83
C CYS A 6 0.65 -17.89 -8.60
N GLY A 7 0.97 -18.49 -7.46
CA GLY A 7 0.49 -19.83 -7.10
C GLY A 7 1.49 -20.92 -7.48
N ALA A 8 1.02 -22.16 -7.63
CA ALA A 8 1.88 -23.31 -7.91
C ALA A 8 2.70 -23.16 -9.20
N ALA A 9 2.15 -22.49 -10.22
CA ALA A 9 2.86 -22.21 -11.46
C ALA A 9 3.95 -21.12 -11.33
N TYR A 10 3.87 -20.28 -10.29
CA TYR A 10 4.79 -19.15 -10.05
C TYR A 10 5.07 -19.00 -8.55
N PRO A 11 5.77 -19.98 -7.93
CA PRO A 11 5.97 -20.02 -6.48
C PRO A 11 6.87 -18.90 -5.97
N ASN A 12 7.77 -18.38 -6.83
CA ASN A 12 8.72 -17.32 -6.49
C ASN A 12 8.15 -15.90 -6.70
N ALA A 13 6.87 -15.76 -7.03
CA ALA A 13 6.26 -14.44 -7.19
C ALA A 13 6.27 -13.69 -5.85
N VAL A 14 6.51 -12.37 -5.87
CA VAL A 14 6.64 -11.53 -4.65
C VAL A 14 5.42 -11.59 -3.73
N CYS A 15 4.24 -11.89 -4.28
CA CYS A 15 3.02 -12.05 -3.49
C CYS A 15 2.92 -13.40 -2.77
N MET A 16 3.77 -14.38 -3.07
CA MET A 16 3.73 -15.72 -2.49
C MET A 16 4.43 -15.77 -1.15
N LYS A 17 3.77 -16.38 -0.15
CA LYS A 17 4.34 -16.71 1.15
C LYS A 17 3.74 -18.02 1.62
N ASP A 18 4.56 -18.94 2.11
CA ASP A 18 4.14 -20.25 2.62
C ASP A 18 3.25 -21.02 1.62
N GLY A 19 3.61 -20.97 0.34
CA GLY A 19 2.88 -21.62 -0.76
C GLY A 19 1.54 -20.98 -1.13
N LYS A 20 1.17 -19.85 -0.52
CA LYS A 20 -0.11 -19.16 -0.78
C LYS A 20 0.12 -17.72 -1.23
N CYS A 21 -0.74 -17.23 -2.11
CA CYS A 21 -0.75 -15.82 -2.47
C CYS A 21 -1.25 -15.01 -1.26
N THR A 22 -0.40 -14.13 -0.73
CA THR A 22 -0.71 -13.21 0.39
C THR A 22 -1.87 -12.26 0.07
N LYS A 23 -2.15 -12.04 -1.22
CA LYS A 23 -3.29 -11.23 -1.70
C LYS A 23 -4.55 -12.08 -1.93
N GLY A 24 -4.45 -13.40 -1.80
CA GLY A 24 -5.56 -14.34 -1.92
C GLY A 24 -6.11 -14.48 -3.35
N PHE A 25 -5.23 -14.46 -4.35
CA PHE A 25 -5.58 -14.79 -5.73
C PHE A 25 -5.35 -16.29 -6.02
N PRO A 26 -6.15 -16.91 -6.92
CA PRO A 26 -7.31 -16.32 -7.60
C PRO A 26 -8.49 -16.05 -6.64
N LYS A 27 -9.26 -14.98 -6.91
CA LYS A 27 -10.45 -14.65 -6.12
C LYS A 27 -11.66 -15.49 -6.56
N PRO A 28 -12.62 -15.81 -5.69
CA PRO A 28 -13.84 -16.49 -6.10
C PRO A 28 -14.63 -15.66 -7.11
N LEU A 29 -15.29 -16.33 -8.07
CA LEU A 29 -16.30 -15.69 -8.91
C LEU A 29 -17.51 -15.32 -8.05
N SER A 30 -18.18 -14.23 -8.43
CA SER A 30 -19.40 -13.76 -7.76
C SER A 30 -20.23 -12.94 -8.73
N GLU A 31 -21.52 -13.25 -8.85
CA GLU A 31 -22.44 -12.53 -9.72
C GLU A 31 -22.83 -11.15 -9.20
N VAL A 32 -22.66 -10.89 -7.90
CA VAL A 32 -22.98 -9.62 -7.25
C VAL A 32 -21.89 -9.20 -6.25
N THR A 33 -21.78 -7.90 -5.99
CA THR A 33 -20.93 -7.41 -4.90
C THR A 33 -21.67 -7.59 -3.59
N LYS A 34 -21.05 -8.27 -2.62
CA LYS A 34 -21.63 -8.52 -1.29
C LYS A 34 -20.80 -7.83 -0.22
N GLY A 35 -21.47 -7.11 0.68
CA GLY A 35 -20.85 -6.61 1.91
C GLY A 35 -20.45 -7.78 2.81
N ASN A 36 -19.34 -7.63 3.53
CA ASN A 36 -18.88 -8.61 4.51
C ASN A 36 -18.77 -7.92 5.88
N VAL A 37 -19.58 -8.35 6.85
CA VAL A 37 -19.66 -7.74 8.18
C VAL A 37 -18.33 -7.86 8.95
N ALA A 38 -17.54 -8.90 8.69
CA ALA A 38 -16.32 -9.21 9.42
C ALA A 38 -15.03 -8.99 8.59
N GLY A 39 -15.12 -8.44 7.38
CA GLY A 39 -13.96 -8.39 6.49
C GLY A 39 -14.12 -7.50 5.27
N TYR A 40 -13.33 -7.80 4.24
CA TYR A 40 -13.37 -7.09 2.97
C TYR A 40 -14.62 -7.48 2.17
N PRO A 41 -15.22 -6.55 1.42
CA PRO A 41 -16.32 -6.86 0.52
C PRO A 41 -15.91 -7.90 -0.53
N VAL A 42 -16.85 -8.78 -0.89
CA VAL A 42 -16.68 -9.71 -2.01
C VAL A 42 -17.18 -9.01 -3.26
N TYR A 43 -16.26 -8.53 -4.09
CA TYR A 43 -16.61 -7.84 -5.34
C TYR A 43 -17.18 -8.80 -6.39
N ARG A 44 -18.13 -8.28 -7.18
CA ARG A 44 -18.64 -8.96 -8.38
C ARG A 44 -17.51 -9.31 -9.35
N ARG A 45 -17.38 -10.60 -9.67
CA ARG A 45 -16.44 -11.21 -10.62
C ARG A 45 -17.22 -12.25 -11.41
N ARG A 46 -17.84 -11.82 -12.51
CA ARG A 46 -18.71 -12.68 -13.33
C ARG A 46 -17.89 -13.66 -14.14
N ARG A 47 -18.45 -14.84 -14.39
CA ARG A 47 -17.91 -15.73 -15.42
C ARG A 47 -18.05 -15.06 -16.79
N ARG A 48 -17.09 -15.29 -17.69
CA ARG A 48 -17.22 -14.88 -19.10
C ARG A 48 -17.52 -16.09 -19.97
N GLU A 49 -17.75 -15.84 -21.25
CA GLU A 49 -17.88 -16.88 -22.27
C GLU A 49 -16.59 -17.70 -22.41
N ALA A 50 -16.72 -18.95 -22.85
CA ALA A 50 -15.59 -19.83 -23.11
C ALA A 50 -14.64 -19.22 -24.15
N GLY A 51 -13.34 -19.42 -23.96
CA GLY A 51 -12.31 -18.95 -24.88
C GLY A 51 -10.98 -18.68 -24.21
N VAL A 52 -10.06 -18.10 -24.97
CA VAL A 52 -8.72 -17.73 -24.51
C VAL A 52 -8.53 -16.23 -24.69
N VAL A 53 -7.96 -15.58 -23.69
CA VAL A 53 -7.57 -14.17 -23.75
C VAL A 53 -6.07 -14.04 -23.54
N LEU A 54 -5.44 -13.24 -24.40
CA LEU A 54 -4.01 -12.98 -24.35
C LEU A 54 -3.77 -11.65 -23.61
N ILE A 55 -3.08 -11.71 -22.48
CA ILE A 55 -2.76 -10.55 -21.65
C ILE A 55 -1.25 -10.53 -21.47
N ASN A 56 -0.60 -9.47 -21.94
CA ASN A 56 0.86 -9.29 -21.86
C ASN A 56 1.65 -10.50 -22.41
N GLY A 57 1.22 -11.04 -23.55
CA GLY A 57 1.90 -12.19 -24.19
C GLY A 57 1.57 -13.56 -23.58
N LYS A 58 0.67 -13.62 -22.59
CA LYS A 58 0.30 -14.85 -21.90
C LYS A 58 -1.17 -15.19 -22.10
N GLU A 59 -1.44 -16.46 -22.36
CA GLU A 59 -2.79 -17.00 -22.48
C GLU A 59 -3.43 -17.24 -21.11
N TYR A 60 -4.69 -16.86 -21.01
CA TYR A 60 -5.54 -17.12 -19.86
C TYR A 60 -6.88 -17.68 -20.33
N ASP A 61 -7.45 -18.57 -19.52
CA ASP A 61 -8.85 -18.99 -19.68
C ASP A 61 -9.79 -17.79 -19.50
N ASN A 62 -10.57 -17.51 -20.54
CA ASN A 62 -11.48 -16.38 -20.56
C ASN A 62 -12.62 -16.53 -19.55
N GLU A 63 -13.08 -17.76 -19.27
CA GLU A 63 -14.20 -17.97 -18.34
C GLU A 63 -13.84 -17.51 -16.92
N THR A 64 -12.58 -17.75 -16.53
CA THR A 64 -12.09 -17.55 -15.16
C THR A 64 -11.18 -16.33 -15.00
N ILE A 65 -10.83 -15.61 -16.06
CA ILE A 65 -9.90 -14.47 -16.00
C ILE A 65 -10.31 -13.40 -14.97
N ASN A 66 -11.61 -13.21 -14.75
CA ASN A 66 -12.12 -12.24 -13.78
C ASN A 66 -11.75 -12.56 -12.32
N GLN A 67 -11.32 -13.79 -12.03
CA GLN A 67 -10.75 -14.16 -10.72
C GLN A 67 -9.40 -13.50 -10.46
N TRP A 68 -8.68 -13.12 -11.52
CA TRP A 68 -7.35 -12.52 -11.47
C TRP A 68 -7.37 -11.00 -11.56
N VAL A 69 -8.52 -10.38 -11.84
CA VAL A 69 -8.62 -8.92 -11.97
C VAL A 69 -8.46 -8.24 -10.61
N VAL A 70 -7.59 -7.23 -10.53
CA VAL A 70 -7.53 -6.34 -9.36
C VAL A 70 -8.69 -5.34 -9.49
N PRO A 71 -9.51 -5.11 -8.45
CA PRO A 71 -10.58 -4.10 -8.51
C PRO A 71 -10.04 -2.75 -8.97
N TYR A 72 -10.77 -2.07 -9.85
CA TYR A 72 -10.43 -0.74 -10.33
C TYR A 72 -11.71 -0.02 -10.76
N ASN A 73 -11.67 1.30 -10.76
CA ASN A 73 -12.71 2.11 -11.41
C ASN A 73 -12.25 2.50 -12.81
N GLN A 74 -12.95 2.00 -13.83
CA GLN A 74 -12.59 2.23 -15.24
C GLN A 74 -12.55 3.73 -15.59
N TYR A 75 -13.56 4.49 -15.18
CA TYR A 75 -13.65 5.92 -15.45
C TYR A 75 -12.48 6.68 -14.83
N LEU A 76 -12.23 6.47 -13.53
CA LEU A 76 -11.13 7.16 -12.82
C LEU A 76 -9.77 6.77 -13.40
N SER A 77 -9.56 5.47 -13.63
CA SER A 77 -8.27 4.98 -14.14
C SER A 77 -7.96 5.57 -15.52
N GLN A 78 -8.96 5.68 -16.39
CA GLN A 78 -8.81 6.29 -17.72
C GLN A 78 -8.62 7.82 -17.61
N LYS A 79 -9.38 8.50 -16.75
CA LYS A 79 -9.32 9.95 -16.58
C LYS A 79 -7.94 10.44 -16.12
N TYR A 80 -7.31 9.71 -15.21
CA TYR A 80 -6.03 10.10 -14.60
C TYR A 80 -4.82 9.33 -15.13
N ASN A 81 -5.03 8.42 -16.09
CA ASN A 81 -4.00 7.54 -16.65
C ASN A 81 -3.13 6.85 -15.57
N CYS A 82 -3.78 6.39 -14.49
CA CYS A 82 -3.11 5.73 -13.38
C CYS A 82 -4.02 4.65 -12.78
N HIS A 83 -3.42 3.72 -12.03
CA HIS A 83 -4.20 2.70 -11.35
C HIS A 83 -4.89 3.29 -10.12
N ILE A 84 -6.22 3.38 -10.18
CA ILE A 84 -7.04 3.85 -9.05
C ILE A 84 -7.84 2.68 -8.51
N ASP A 85 -7.42 2.24 -7.33
CA ASP A 85 -8.15 1.27 -6.53
C ASP A 85 -9.31 1.96 -5.81
N VAL A 86 -10.49 1.35 -5.86
CA VAL A 86 -11.70 1.85 -5.20
C VAL A 86 -12.23 0.77 -4.29
N GLU A 87 -12.12 1.02 -2.98
CA GLU A 87 -12.59 0.09 -1.97
C GLU A 87 -13.93 0.54 -1.36
N VAL A 88 -14.87 -0.39 -1.27
CA VAL A 88 -16.09 -0.20 -0.49
C VAL A 88 -15.77 -0.47 0.98
N CYS A 89 -15.66 0.60 1.75
CA CYS A 89 -15.45 0.54 3.18
C CYS A 89 -16.80 0.55 3.92
N THR A 90 -17.22 -0.58 4.50
CA THR A 90 -18.44 -0.69 5.33
C THR A 90 -18.09 -1.02 6.77
N ALA A 91 -18.91 -0.59 7.74
CA ALA A 91 -18.78 -0.90 9.17
C ALA A 91 -17.50 -0.35 9.87
N ILE A 92 -17.13 -0.91 11.03
CA ILE A 92 -16.02 -0.47 11.89
C ILE A 92 -14.66 -0.54 11.17
N THR A 93 -14.53 -1.44 10.19
CA THR A 93 -13.31 -1.55 9.38
C THR A 93 -13.08 -0.29 8.54
N ALA A 94 -14.12 0.43 8.11
CA ALA A 94 -14.01 1.71 7.42
C ALA A 94 -13.33 2.77 8.31
N VAL A 95 -13.76 2.85 9.57
CA VAL A 95 -13.16 3.75 10.57
C VAL A 95 -11.71 3.36 10.80
N LYS A 96 -11.43 2.07 11.06
CA LYS A 96 -10.05 1.60 11.23
C LYS A 96 -9.18 1.91 10.01
N TYR A 97 -9.71 1.77 8.80
CA TYR A 97 -9.01 2.09 7.56
C TYR A 97 -8.70 3.59 7.45
N LEU A 98 -9.69 4.47 7.59
CA LEU A 98 -9.50 5.92 7.59
C LEU A 98 -8.44 6.34 8.60
N TYR A 99 -8.59 5.92 9.85
CA TYR A 99 -7.64 6.23 10.91
C TYR A 99 -6.26 5.62 10.63
N LYS A 100 -6.18 4.38 10.12
CA LYS A 100 -4.90 3.80 9.71
C LYS A 100 -4.19 4.70 8.72
N TYR A 101 -4.84 5.21 7.67
CA TYR A 101 -4.15 6.04 6.67
C TYR A 101 -3.87 7.47 7.15
N VAL A 102 -4.72 8.04 8.00
CA VAL A 102 -4.46 9.35 8.63
C VAL A 102 -3.27 9.26 9.62
N TYR A 103 -3.19 8.18 10.38
CA TYR A 103 -2.22 8.02 11.48
C TYR A 103 -1.04 7.08 11.17
N LYS A 104 -0.97 6.45 9.99
CA LYS A 104 0.19 5.63 9.56
C LYS A 104 1.50 6.42 9.65
N GLY A 105 1.40 7.75 9.56
CA GLY A 105 2.55 8.65 9.54
C GLY A 105 3.30 8.55 8.22
N SER A 106 4.28 9.42 8.06
CA SER A 106 5.20 9.37 6.91
C SER A 106 6.18 8.22 7.09
N ASP A 107 6.67 7.66 5.98
CA ASP A 107 7.77 6.71 6.03
C ASP A 107 8.98 7.37 6.71
N LYS A 108 9.60 6.64 7.63
CA LYS A 108 10.75 7.10 8.42
C LYS A 108 11.89 6.11 8.29
N ALA A 109 13.11 6.63 8.27
CA ALA A 109 14.33 5.86 8.35
C ALA A 109 15.10 6.30 9.59
N VAL A 110 15.63 5.33 10.34
CA VAL A 110 16.60 5.60 11.40
C VAL A 110 17.99 5.42 10.78
N ILE A 111 18.79 6.47 10.84
CA ILE A 111 20.16 6.50 10.33
C ILE A 111 21.10 6.47 11.53
N THR A 112 22.03 5.52 11.55
CA THR A 112 23.10 5.46 12.56
C THR A 112 24.28 6.29 12.08
N VAL A 113 24.73 7.24 12.91
CA VAL A 113 25.91 8.06 12.67
C VAL A 113 27.08 7.43 13.43
N GLU A 114 27.98 6.76 12.70
CA GLU A 114 29.00 5.88 13.31
C GLU A 114 30.34 6.56 13.64
N ALA A 115 30.62 7.79 13.18
CA ALA A 115 31.89 8.45 13.52
C ALA A 115 31.93 9.96 13.22
N ILE A 116 32.62 10.71 14.08
CA ILE A 116 33.30 11.97 13.73
C ILE A 116 34.78 11.62 13.52
N ARG A 117 35.38 12.05 12.40
CA ARG A 117 36.84 11.90 12.19
C ARG A 117 37.57 12.84 13.14
N GLY A 118 38.19 12.32 14.18
CA GLY A 118 39.27 13.02 14.91
C GLY A 118 40.57 13.00 14.10
N GLU A 119 41.42 14.01 14.29
CA GLU A 119 42.78 13.99 13.74
C GLU A 119 43.53 12.77 14.28
N GLY A 120 43.71 11.76 13.41
CA GLY A 120 44.41 10.52 13.71
C GLY A 120 43.52 9.28 13.71
N ASN A 121 43.05 8.83 12.53
CA ASN A 121 42.64 7.48 12.12
C ASN A 121 41.92 6.51 13.10
N GLN A 122 41.48 6.94 14.28
CA GLN A 122 40.75 6.14 15.23
C GLN A 122 39.28 6.51 15.11
N THR A 123 38.48 5.58 14.62
CA THR A 123 37.02 5.68 14.59
C THR A 123 36.53 5.69 16.04
N GLN A 124 36.21 6.87 16.58
CA GLN A 124 35.56 6.99 17.88
C GLN A 124 34.05 6.87 17.68
N ILE A 125 33.44 5.93 18.39
CA ILE A 125 31.98 5.79 18.44
C ILE A 125 31.45 6.93 19.32
N GLU A 126 30.49 7.70 18.79
CA GLU A 126 29.81 8.75 19.56
C GLU A 126 29.16 8.12 20.81
N PRO A 127 29.57 8.48 22.04
CA PRO A 127 29.05 7.85 23.26
C PRO A 127 27.61 8.28 23.56
N ASN A 128 27.16 9.43 23.04
CA ASN A 128 25.79 9.89 23.23
C ASN A 128 24.83 9.20 22.25
N GLU A 129 24.02 8.27 22.76
CA GLU A 129 23.02 7.53 21.96
C GLU A 129 22.05 8.43 21.19
N ILE A 130 21.70 9.61 21.71
CA ILE A 130 20.79 10.55 21.02
C ILE A 130 21.46 11.11 19.77
N LEU A 131 22.76 11.38 19.83
CA LEU A 131 23.53 11.89 18.69
C LEU A 131 23.90 10.79 17.69
N ARG A 132 23.90 9.52 18.12
CA ARG A 132 24.13 8.36 17.24
C ARG A 132 23.00 8.08 16.28
N PHE A 133 21.77 8.46 16.58
CA PHE A 133 20.61 8.09 15.77
C PHE A 133 19.88 9.31 15.23
N LEU A 134 19.88 9.47 13.91
CA LEU A 134 19.06 10.45 13.22
C LEU A 134 17.77 9.78 12.74
N ASN A 135 16.63 10.26 13.25
CA ASN A 135 15.32 9.84 12.77
C ASN A 135 14.88 10.74 11.61
N ALA A 136 15.06 10.27 10.37
CA ALA A 136 14.73 11.00 9.17
C ALA A 136 13.34 10.61 8.66
N ARG A 137 12.53 11.61 8.28
CA ARG A 137 11.27 11.40 7.58
C ARG A 137 11.51 11.48 6.06
N TYR A 138 10.97 10.51 5.32
CA TYR A 138 10.90 10.59 3.87
C TYR A 138 9.95 11.70 3.43
N ILE A 139 10.40 12.49 2.45
CA ILE A 139 9.62 13.51 1.75
C ILE A 139 9.58 13.08 0.29
N SER A 140 8.39 12.88 -0.27
CA SER A 140 8.26 12.51 -1.68
C SER A 140 8.69 13.68 -2.58
N PRO A 141 9.13 13.42 -3.83
CA PRO A 141 9.49 14.50 -4.76
C PRO A 141 8.39 15.55 -4.93
N VAL A 142 7.12 15.11 -4.95
CA VAL A 142 5.96 16.00 -5.05
C VAL A 142 5.83 16.88 -3.81
N GLU A 143 5.94 16.30 -2.61
CA GLU A 143 5.89 17.08 -1.36
C GLU A 143 7.07 18.06 -1.26
N ALA A 144 8.26 17.67 -1.73
CA ALA A 144 9.43 18.54 -1.77
C ALA A 144 9.22 19.74 -2.69
N CYS A 145 8.71 19.52 -3.91
CA CYS A 145 8.36 20.61 -4.82
C CYS A 145 7.31 21.55 -4.21
N MET A 146 6.27 21.00 -3.55
CA MET A 146 5.26 21.82 -2.89
C MET A 146 5.85 22.71 -1.79
N ARG A 147 6.78 22.18 -0.99
CA ARG A 147 7.48 22.96 0.04
C ARG A 147 8.43 24.00 -0.54
N LEU A 148 9.21 23.64 -1.57
CA LEU A 148 10.17 24.55 -2.22
C LEU A 148 9.45 25.73 -2.91
N LEU A 149 8.25 25.49 -3.43
CA LEU A 149 7.43 26.50 -4.08
C LEU A 149 6.44 27.19 -3.12
N ASP A 150 6.57 26.92 -1.82
CA ASP A 150 5.74 27.48 -0.74
C ASP A 150 4.22 27.35 -0.95
N TYR A 151 3.79 26.23 -1.56
CA TYR A 151 2.37 25.91 -1.66
C TYR A 151 1.84 25.44 -0.31
N SER A 152 0.61 25.86 0.03
CA SER A 152 -0.08 25.37 1.21
C SER A 152 -0.36 23.87 1.08
N VAL A 153 0.39 23.04 1.83
CA VAL A 153 0.32 21.57 1.76
C VAL A 153 -0.72 21.00 2.72
N GLN A 154 -0.93 21.64 3.87
CA GLN A 154 -1.98 21.29 4.82
C GLN A 154 -2.51 22.55 5.54
N GLY A 155 -3.83 22.67 5.67
CA GLY A 155 -4.44 23.53 6.67
C GLY A 155 -4.68 22.72 7.95
N LYS A 156 -3.88 22.94 9.00
CA LYS A 156 -4.18 22.42 10.35
C LYS A 156 -4.57 23.61 11.22
N THR A 157 -5.84 23.70 11.58
CA THR A 157 -6.40 24.81 12.38
C THR A 157 -6.68 24.45 13.84
N HIS A 158 -6.21 23.31 14.35
CA HIS A 158 -6.55 22.87 15.71
C HIS A 158 -5.33 22.56 16.57
N ALA A 159 -5.34 23.12 17.78
CA ALA A 159 -4.40 22.80 18.85
C ALA A 159 -4.59 21.34 19.30
N ILE A 160 -3.49 20.60 19.44
CA ILE A 160 -3.50 19.22 19.93
C ILE A 160 -3.39 19.29 21.46
N THR A 161 -4.44 18.88 22.17
CA THR A 161 -4.39 18.67 23.63
C THR A 161 -4.14 17.20 23.91
N GLN A 162 -3.06 16.89 24.62
CA GLN A 162 -2.76 15.53 25.08
C GLN A 162 -3.71 15.18 26.21
N LEU A 163 -4.55 14.14 26.02
CA LEU A 163 -5.37 13.60 27.10
C LEU A 163 -4.51 12.68 27.97
N THR A 164 -4.56 12.90 29.28
CA THR A 164 -3.92 12.04 30.28
C THR A 164 -4.68 10.71 30.34
N ILE A 165 -4.18 9.69 29.65
CA ILE A 165 -4.66 8.32 29.88
C ILE A 165 -3.78 7.75 30.99
N HIS A 166 -4.33 7.69 32.20
CA HIS A 166 -3.78 6.84 33.25
C HIS A 166 -4.22 5.40 32.96
N LEU A 167 -3.23 4.50 32.81
CA LEU A 167 -3.41 3.05 32.85
C LEU A 167 -3.17 2.56 34.27
#